data_AF-A0A7J3JSH7-F1
#
_entry.id   AF-A0A7J3JSH7-F1
#
_cell.length_a   1.000
_cell.length_b   1.000
_cell.length_c   1.000
_cell.angle_alpha   90.00
_cell.angle_beta   90.00
_cell.angle_gamma   90.00
#
_symmetry.space_group_name_H-M   'P 1'
#
loop_
_entity.id
_entity.type
_entity.pdbx_description
1 polymer ?
#
loop_
_entity_poly.entity_id
_entity_poly.type
_entity_poly.pdbx_seq_one_letter_code
_entity_poly.pdbx_strand_id
1 'polypeptide(L)'
;MKHLVPYSRVMSADIIQGPISRRSRIGSVFIHTAGYTGPSGGRSKIAEAEIIGIDDFLEMRDLIITMVKGKPLFTIERSSIEQKILEEVERIRKII
;
A
#
# COMPACT_ATOMS: atom_id res chain seq x y z
N MET A 1 -0.71 16.79 9.85
CA MET A 1 -1.26 15.48 10.27
C MET A 1 -0.36 14.41 9.66
N LYS A 2 0.13 13.44 10.44
CA LYS A 2 1.00 12.37 9.90
C LYS A 2 0.12 11.16 9.59
N HIS A 3 0.02 10.80 8.32
CA HIS A 3 -0.70 9.61 7.87
C HIS A 3 0.30 8.47 7.70
N LEU A 4 0.05 7.34 8.38
CA LEU A 4 0.83 6.12 8.24
C LEU A 4 0.05 5.15 7.36
N VAL A 5 0.58 4.87 6.18
CA VAL A 5 0.03 3.89 5.25
C VAL A 5 0.80 2.58 5.38
N PRO A 6 0.16 1.47 5.80
CA PRO A 6 0.81 0.17 5.79
C PRO A 6 1.14 -0.27 4.36
N TYR A 7 2.35 -0.79 4.14
CA TYR A 7 2.77 -1.23 2.80
C TYR A 7 1.87 -2.30 2.18
N SER A 8 1.30 -3.21 2.98
CA SER A 8 0.37 -4.22 2.50
C SER A 8 -0.94 -3.64 1.97
N ARG A 9 -1.31 -2.43 2.40
CA ARG A 9 -2.56 -1.77 2.00
C ARG A 9 -2.40 -0.84 0.81
N VAL A 10 -1.18 -0.60 0.33
CA VAL A 10 -0.96 0.22 -0.87
C VAL A 10 -1.52 -0.52 -2.09
N MET A 11 -2.45 0.13 -2.79
CA MET A 11 -3.14 -0.41 -3.97
C MET A 11 -2.63 0.22 -5.26
N SER A 12 -2.39 1.53 -5.27
CA SER A 12 -1.80 2.21 -6.42
C SER A 12 -0.88 3.35 -6.01
N ALA A 13 0.03 3.70 -6.90
CA ALA A 13 0.89 4.86 -6.82
C ALA A 13 0.78 5.62 -8.16
N ASP A 14 0.17 6.80 -8.12
CA ASP A 14 -0.11 7.64 -9.28
C ASP A 14 0.80 8.86 -9.30
N ILE A 15 1.08 9.37 -10.50
CA ILE A 15 1.89 10.57 -10.69
C ILE A 15 0.99 11.70 -11.16
N ILE A 16 1.05 12.83 -10.46
CA ILE A 16 0.40 14.07 -10.88
C ILE A 16 1.46 15.11 -11.19
N GLN A 17 1.42 15.64 -12.41
CA GLN A 17 2.31 16.69 -12.85
C GLN A 17 1.54 17.79 -13.57
N GLY A 18 1.35 18.92 -12.89
CA GLY A 18 0.70 20.10 -13.45
C GLY A 18 1.59 20.88 -14.43
N PRO A 19 1.03 21.85 -15.18
CA PRO A 19 1.80 22.65 -16.15
C PRO A 19 3.00 23.40 -15.55
N ILE A 20 2.85 23.97 -14.35
CA ILE A 20 3.94 24.67 -13.64
C ILE A 20 5.00 23.66 -13.17
N SER A 21 4.56 22.51 -12.66
CA SER A 21 5.43 21.43 -12.21
C SER A 21 6.28 20.88 -13.36
N ARG A 22 5.71 20.73 -14.56
CA ARG A 22 6.45 20.36 -15.79
C ARG A 22 7.59 21.33 -16.10
N ARG A 23 7.32 22.64 -16.02
CA ARG A 23 8.35 23.67 -16.28
C ARG A 23 9.50 23.58 -15.28
N SER A 24 9.20 23.23 -14.03
CA SER A 24 10.18 23.12 -12.95
C SER A 24 10.75 21.70 -12.81
N ARG A 25 10.38 20.77 -13.71
CA ARG A 25 10.70 19.33 -13.66
C ARG A 25 10.36 18.63 -12.34
N ILE A 26 9.43 19.17 -11.57
CA ILE A 26 8.93 18.53 -10.35
C ILE A 26 7.63 17.80 -10.65
N GLY A 27 7.30 16.82 -9.82
CA GLY A 27 6.06 16.07 -9.84
C GLY A 27 5.66 15.65 -8.44
N SER A 28 4.50 15.02 -8.35
CA SER A 28 3.95 14.54 -7.09
C SER A 28 3.50 13.10 -7.24
N VAL A 29 3.77 12.28 -6.23
CA VAL A 29 3.36 10.88 -6.16
C VAL A 29 2.23 10.74 -5.15
N PHE A 30 1.12 10.17 -5.60
CA PHE A 30 -0.12 9.97 -4.85
C PHE A 30 -0.27 8.48 -4.56
N ILE A 31 -0.38 8.12 -3.29
CA ILE A 31 -0.48 6.72 -2.84
C ILE A 31 -1.91 6.46 -2.40
N HIS A 32 -2.54 5.47 -3.02
CA HIS A 32 -3.89 5.03 -2.71
C HIS A 32 -3.90 3.69 -2.02
N THR A 33 -4.81 3.52 -1.06
CA THR A 33 -4.89 2.34 -0.21
C THR A 33 -6.20 1.59 -0.33
N ALA A 34 -6.17 0.31 0.04
CA ALA A 34 -7.35 -0.53 0.11
C ALA A 34 -8.32 -0.07 1.20
N GLY A 35 -9.59 0.13 0.85
CA GLY A 35 -10.67 0.33 1.82
C GLY A 35 -10.86 1.76 2.30
N TYR A 36 -10.18 2.75 1.73
CA TYR A 36 -10.45 4.15 2.02
C TYR A 36 -11.21 4.82 0.86
N THR A 37 -12.53 4.88 0.98
CA THR A 37 -13.34 5.89 0.28
C THR A 37 -13.28 7.15 1.12
N GLY A 38 -12.41 8.11 0.75
CA GLY A 38 -12.49 9.47 1.27
C GLY A 38 -13.90 10.04 1.11
N PRO A 39 -14.30 11.08 1.86
CA PRO A 39 -15.68 11.55 1.89
C PRO A 39 -16.21 11.73 0.47
N SER A 40 -17.19 10.90 0.11
CA SER A 40 -17.92 10.93 -1.16
C SER A 40 -18.60 12.30 -1.30
N GLY A 41 -17.87 13.28 -1.78
CA GLY A 41 -18.26 14.68 -1.72
C GLY A 41 -17.40 15.56 -2.63
N GLY A 42 -17.43 15.28 -3.93
CA GLY A 42 -17.32 16.33 -4.96
C GLY A 42 -15.94 16.91 -5.32
N ARG A 43 -14.82 16.63 -4.64
CA ARG A 43 -13.50 17.13 -5.07
C ARG A 43 -12.38 16.15 -4.73
N SER A 44 -11.87 15.47 -5.76
CA SER A 44 -10.70 14.59 -5.79
C SER A 44 -10.70 13.44 -4.77
N LYS A 45 -10.38 12.23 -5.23
CA LYS A 45 -9.93 11.17 -4.32
C LYS A 45 -8.67 11.70 -3.62
N ILE A 46 -8.78 12.07 -2.34
CA ILE A 46 -7.64 12.50 -1.53
C ILE A 46 -6.78 11.27 -1.33
N ALA A 47 -5.54 11.31 -1.83
CA ALA A 47 -4.59 10.24 -1.56
C ALA A 47 -4.27 10.17 -0.07
N GLU A 48 -4.13 8.95 0.43
CA GLU A 48 -3.90 8.66 1.83
C GLU A 48 -2.47 9.00 2.25
N ALA A 49 -1.56 8.99 1.29
CA ALA A 49 -0.24 9.61 1.41
C ALA A 49 0.14 10.29 0.08
N GLU A 50 0.84 11.41 0.19
CA GLU A 50 1.34 12.17 -0.95
C GLU A 50 2.78 12.61 -0.72
N ILE A 51 3.56 12.58 -1.79
CA ILE A 51 4.91 13.16 -1.83
C ILE A 51 4.87 14.21 -2.92
N ILE A 52 4.99 15.49 -2.55
CA ILE A 52 4.77 16.62 -3.45
C ILE A 52 6.08 17.32 -3.77
N GLY A 53 6.25 17.72 -5.04
CA GLY A 53 7.28 18.67 -5.43
C GLY A 53 8.69 18.08 -5.48
N ILE A 54 8.80 16.82 -5.87
CA ILE A 54 10.07 16.11 -6.06
C ILE A 54 10.44 16.09 -7.54
N ASP A 55 11.73 16.15 -7.85
CA ASP A 55 12.31 16.01 -9.19
C ASP A 55 12.34 14.54 -9.65
N ASP A 56 12.62 13.61 -8.74
CA ASP A 56 12.72 12.17 -9.03
C ASP A 56 11.39 11.41 -8.84
N PHE A 57 10.27 12.01 -9.23
CA PHE A 57 8.92 11.43 -9.02
C PHE A 57 8.68 10.09 -9.75
N LEU A 58 9.37 9.85 -10.87
CA LEU A 58 9.29 8.58 -11.61
C LEU A 58 9.98 7.45 -10.84
N GLU A 59 11.21 7.68 -10.40
CA GLU A 59 11.97 6.71 -9.62
C GLU A 59 11.31 6.44 -8.27
N MET A 60 10.76 7.47 -7.63
CA MET A 60 9.99 7.30 -6.39
C MET A 60 8.76 6.42 -6.57
N ARG A 61 7.98 6.60 -7.65
CA ARG A 61 6.86 5.71 -7.94
C ARG A 61 7.34 4.27 -8.09
N ASP A 62 8.42 4.04 -8.84
CA ASP A 62 8.92 2.71 -9.12
C ASP A 62 9.50 2.02 -7.88
N LEU A 63 10.16 2.79 -7.02
CA LEU A 63 10.60 2.31 -5.71
C LEU A 63 9.41 1.89 -4.83
N ILE A 64 8.37 2.73 -4.76
CA ILE A 64 7.16 2.41 -4.00
C ILE A 64 6.51 1.13 -4.54
N ILE A 65 6.31 1.02 -5.85
CA ILE A 65 5.75 -0.17 -6.50
C ILE A 65 6.60 -1.39 -6.16
N THR A 66 7.92 -1.29 -6.25
CA THR A 66 8.86 -2.38 -5.95
C THR A 66 8.75 -2.83 -4.49
N MET A 67 8.61 -1.89 -3.55
CA MET A 67 8.46 -2.20 -2.13
C MET A 67 7.13 -2.89 -1.80
N VAL A 68 6.04 -2.56 -2.49
CA VAL A 68 4.70 -3.08 -2.18
C VAL A 68 4.37 -4.35 -2.98
N LYS A 69 5.02 -4.56 -4.13
CA LYS A 69 4.81 -5.70 -5.01
C LYS A 69 5.08 -7.02 -4.27
N GLY A 70 4.12 -7.95 -4.37
CA GLY A 70 4.22 -9.28 -3.76
C GLY A 70 3.94 -9.32 -2.26
N LYS A 71 3.62 -8.19 -1.61
CA LYS A 71 3.13 -8.20 -0.23
C LYS A 71 1.65 -8.60 -0.21
N PRO A 72 1.25 -9.59 0.61
CA PRO A 72 -0.15 -9.95 0.72
C PRO A 72 -0.92 -8.82 1.44
N LEU A 73 -2.11 -8.51 0.95
CA LEU A 73 -2.97 -7.44 1.47
C LEU A 73 -3.27 -7.60 2.97
N PHE A 74 -3.49 -8.85 3.36
CA PHE A 74 -3.58 -9.28 4.75
C PHE A 74 -2.31 -10.08 5.06
N THR A 75 -1.57 -9.68 6.08
CA THR A 75 -0.66 -10.61 6.74
C THR A 75 -1.53 -11.68 7.36
N ILE A 76 -1.77 -12.75 6.61
CA ILE A 76 -2.10 -14.02 7.22
C ILE A 76 -0.79 -14.41 7.90
N GLU A 77 -0.75 -14.36 9.23
CA GLU A 77 0.34 -14.98 9.97
C GLU A 77 0.33 -16.48 9.61
N ARG A 78 1.09 -16.85 8.58
CA ARG A 78 1.20 -18.24 8.11
C ARG A 78 1.58 -19.15 9.28
N SER A 79 2.41 -18.64 10.19
CA SER A 79 2.76 -19.28 11.45
C SER A 79 1.55 -19.71 12.27
N SER A 80 0.51 -18.86 12.39
CA SER A 80 -0.66 -19.16 13.22
C SER A 80 -1.56 -20.23 12.59
N ILE A 81 -1.65 -20.28 11.26
CA ILE A 81 -2.40 -21.33 10.55
C ILE A 81 -1.63 -22.65 10.57
N GLU A 82 -0.33 -22.63 10.30
CA GLU A 82 0.53 -23.81 10.34
C GLU A 82 0.57 -24.43 11.75
N GLN A 83 0.61 -23.60 12.80
CA GLN A 83 0.51 -24.06 14.19
C GLN A 83 -0.85 -24.69 14.49
N LYS A 84 -1.96 -24.06 14.08
CA LYS A 84 -3.30 -24.64 14.27
C LYS A 84 -3.48 -25.97 13.53
N ILE A 85 -2.93 -26.09 12.33
CA ILE A 85 -2.94 -27.35 11.56
C ILE A 85 -2.11 -28.42 12.28
N LEU A 86 -0.93 -28.07 12.77
CA LEU A 86 -0.05 -28.99 13.49
C LEU A 86 -0.71 -29.50 14.80
N GLU A 87 -1.31 -28.60 15.58
CA GLU A 87 -2.06 -28.94 16.79
C GLU A 87 -3.24 -29.88 16.51
N GLU A 88 -3.94 -29.69 15.39
CA GLU A 88 -5.04 -30.55 14.99
C GLU A 88 -4.56 -31.94 14.57
N VAL A 89 -3.47 -32.02 13.79
CA VAL A 89 -2.87 -33.29 13.37
C VAL A 89 -2.33 -34.08 14.58
N GLU A 90 -1.70 -33.42 15.56
CA GLU A 90 -1.28 -34.06 16.80
C GLU A 90 -2.46 -34.62 17.61
N ARG A 91 -3.58 -33.90 17.66
CA ARG A 91 -4.80 -34.39 18.33
C ARG A 91 -5.35 -35.64 17.68
N ILE A 92 -5.45 -35.67 16.35
CA ILE A 92 -5.92 -36.85 15.61
C ILE A 92 -4.99 -38.05 15.88
N ARG A 93 -3.67 -37.83 15.89
CA ARG A 93 -2.68 -38.89 16.15
C ARG A 93 -2.77 -39.48 17.56
N LYS A 94 -3.29 -38.76 18.55
CA LYS A 94 -3.48 -39.28 19.92
C LYS A 94 -4.75 -40.11 20.09
N ILE A 95 -5.68 -40.02 19.14
CA ILE A 95 -6.99 -40.69 19.19
C ILE A 95 -6.96 -42.01 18.40
N ILE A 96 -6.01 -42.16 17.48
CA ILE A 96 -5.71 -43.39 16.72
C ILE A 96 -4.66 -44.22 17.47
#